data_AF-A0A3S0N180-F1
#
_entry.id   AF-A0A3S0N180-F1
#
_cell.length_a   1.000
_cell.length_b   1.000
_cell.length_c   1.000
_cell.angle_alpha   90.00
_cell.angle_beta   90.00
_cell.angle_gamma   90.00
#
_symmetry.space_group_name_H-M   'P 1'
#
loop_
_entity.id
_entity.type
_entity.pdbx_description
1 polymer ?
#
loop_
_entity_poly.entity_id
_entity_poly.type
_entity_poly.pdbx_seq_one_letter_code
_entity_poly.pdbx_strand_id
1 'polypeptide(L)'
;MSIITEYKISFGVKKIHDRDFKFIRSINYSLDSVITDFRNILNCDNLLGAINSIMESPSPREILYATQGLQLIKITHSTTEIYRDSAKYDSNPGIADYTLPTADFKEIVEAWKNFVVNEEGRT
;
A
#
# COMPACT_ATOMS: atom_id res chain seq x y z
N MET A 1 16.43 3.01 -12.70
CA MET A 1 15.08 2.61 -13.19
C MET A 1 14.08 3.07 -12.15
N SER A 2 12.86 3.46 -12.53
CA SER A 2 11.83 3.86 -11.56
C SER A 2 11.17 2.62 -10.95
N ILE A 3 10.87 2.66 -9.64
CA ILE A 3 10.12 1.61 -8.93
C ILE A 3 8.81 1.27 -9.63
N ILE A 4 8.13 2.26 -10.23
CA ILE A 4 6.91 2.04 -11.02
C ILE A 4 7.15 1.07 -12.18
N THR A 5 8.30 1.16 -12.86
CA THR A 5 8.63 0.26 -13.97
C THR A 5 8.99 -1.14 -13.47
N GLU A 6 9.76 -1.22 -12.38
CA GLU A 6 10.22 -2.49 -11.80
C GLU A 6 9.04 -3.34 -11.31
N TYR A 7 8.10 -2.73 -10.60
CA TYR A 7 6.90 -3.38 -10.09
C TYR A 7 5.76 -3.45 -11.13
N LYS A 8 6.01 -3.04 -12.38
CA LYS A 8 5.03 -2.98 -13.49
C LYS A 8 3.73 -2.30 -13.09
N ILE A 9 3.86 -1.18 -12.37
CA ILE A 9 2.72 -0.47 -11.81
C ILE A 9 1.97 0.28 -12.91
N SER A 10 0.66 0.10 -12.91
CA SER A 10 -0.27 0.88 -13.70
C SER A 10 -1.48 1.26 -12.86
N PHE A 11 -1.98 2.47 -13.07
CA PHE A 11 -3.18 2.98 -12.43
C PHE A 11 -4.31 3.08 -13.43
N GLY A 12 -5.55 2.98 -12.98
CA GLY A 12 -6.70 3.15 -13.83
C GLY A 12 -7.99 3.38 -13.07
N VAL A 13 -9.02 3.71 -13.83
CA VAL A 13 -10.38 3.89 -13.36
C VAL A 13 -11.27 2.91 -14.09
N LYS A 14 -12.13 2.20 -13.35
CA LYS A 14 -13.12 1.29 -13.90
C LYS A 14 -14.51 1.71 -13.46
N LYS A 15 -15.42 1.87 -14.41
CA LYS A 15 -16.83 2.15 -14.12
C LYS A 15 -17.56 0.86 -13.75
N ILE A 16 -18.21 0.83 -12.58
CA ILE A 16 -19.05 -0.28 -12.12
C ILE A 16 -20.36 0.33 -11.61
N HIS A 17 -21.49 -0.06 -12.19
CA HIS A 17 -22.82 0.49 -11.84
C HIS A 17 -22.83 2.02 -11.74
N ASP A 18 -22.30 2.68 -12.77
CA ASP A 18 -22.17 4.14 -12.89
C ASP A 18 -21.30 4.85 -11.83
N ARG A 19 -20.52 4.10 -11.05
CA ARG A 19 -19.52 4.65 -10.15
C ARG A 19 -18.12 4.35 -10.65
N ASP A 20 -17.24 5.33 -10.52
CA ASP A 20 -15.83 5.20 -10.88
C ASP A 20 -15.05 4.59 -9.72
N PHE A 21 -14.34 3.48 -10.01
CA PHE A 21 -13.48 2.79 -9.05
C PHE A 21 -12.03 2.87 -9.53
N LYS A 22 -11.20 3.53 -8.71
CA LYS A 22 -9.76 3.61 -8.90
C LYS A 22 -9.12 2.26 -8.55
N PHE A 23 -8.14 1.84 -9.35
CA PHE A 23 -7.38 0.62 -9.11
C PHE A 23 -5.89 0.79 -9.47
N ILE A 24 -5.07 -0.05 -8.84
CA ILE A 24 -3.67 -0.30 -9.20
C ILE A 24 -3.54 -1.72 -9.75
N ARG A 25 -2.59 -1.93 -10.66
CA ARG A 25 -2.08 -3.25 -11.03
C ARG A 25 -0.57 -3.24 -10.94
N SER A 26 0.00 -4.32 -10.44
CA SER A 26 1.44 -4.53 -10.28
C SER A 26 1.83 -5.97 -10.60
N ILE A 27 3.09 -6.31 -10.37
CA ILE A 27 3.59 -7.69 -10.42
C ILE A 27 2.96 -8.62 -9.36
N ASN A 28 2.30 -8.08 -8.32
CA ASN A 28 1.75 -8.87 -7.22
C ASN A 28 0.34 -8.42 -6.82
N TYR A 29 -0.61 -9.36 -6.84
CA TYR A 29 -2.01 -9.10 -6.51
C TYR A 29 -2.23 -8.63 -5.05
N SER A 30 -1.42 -9.09 -4.10
CA SER A 30 -1.53 -8.67 -2.70
C SER A 30 -1.19 -7.18 -2.53
N LEU A 31 -0.20 -6.69 -3.29
CA LEU A 31 0.13 -5.28 -3.37
C LEU A 31 -1.01 -4.48 -4.00
N ASP A 32 -1.60 -4.98 -5.08
CA ASP A 32 -2.74 -4.33 -5.72
C ASP A 32 -3.89 -4.15 -4.74
N SER A 33 -4.30 -5.26 -4.10
CA SER A 33 -5.39 -5.30 -3.14
C SER A 33 -5.17 -4.30 -2.01
N VAL A 34 -3.99 -4.32 -1.38
CA VAL A 34 -3.75 -3.50 -0.19
C VAL A 34 -3.69 -2.01 -0.52
N ILE A 35 -3.09 -1.63 -1.65
CA ILE A 35 -3.00 -0.22 -2.04
C ILE A 35 -4.38 0.34 -2.39
N THR A 36 -5.26 -0.46 -2.99
CA THR A 36 -6.63 -0.01 -3.33
C THR A 36 -7.53 0.33 -2.12
N ASP A 37 -7.13 -0.03 -0.90
CA ASP A 37 -7.83 0.37 0.32
C ASP A 37 -7.56 1.84 0.71
N PHE A 38 -6.47 2.41 0.24
CA PHE A 38 -6.07 3.80 0.53
C PHE A 38 -6.71 4.77 -0.47
N ARG A 39 -8.05 4.83 -0.48
CA ARG A 39 -8.84 5.48 -1.56
C ARG A 39 -8.87 7.01 -1.58
N ASN A 40 -8.39 7.66 -0.53
CA ASN A 40 -8.40 9.11 -0.41
C ASN A 40 -7.05 9.61 0.11
N ILE A 41 -6.84 10.93 0.01
CA ILE A 41 -5.59 11.59 0.38
C ILE A 41 -5.26 11.35 1.86
N LEU A 42 -6.25 11.45 2.75
CA LEU A 42 -6.05 11.27 4.19
C LEU A 42 -5.51 9.88 4.54
N ASN A 43 -6.06 8.83 3.92
CA ASN A 43 -5.60 7.45 4.12
C ASN A 43 -4.17 7.27 3.60
N CYS A 44 -3.85 7.85 2.44
CA CYS A 44 -2.49 7.84 1.89
C CYS A 44 -1.50 8.56 2.82
N ASP A 45 -1.87 9.74 3.33
CA ASP A 45 -1.03 10.53 4.24
C ASP A 45 -0.78 9.80 5.56
N ASN A 46 -1.80 9.14 6.11
CA ASN A 46 -1.65 8.33 7.33
C ASN A 46 -0.69 7.16 7.11
N LEU A 47 -0.77 6.48 5.97
CA LEU A 47 0.16 5.38 5.65
C LEU A 47 1.58 5.89 5.43
N LEU A 48 1.76 6.98 4.67
CA LEU A 48 3.06 7.60 4.44
C LEU A 48 3.68 8.11 5.75
N GLY A 49 2.87 8.69 6.64
CA GLY A 49 3.30 9.10 7.97
C GLY A 49 3.81 7.91 8.80
N ALA A 50 3.10 6.79 8.78
CA ALA A 50 3.55 5.56 9.44
C ALA A 50 4.88 5.05 8.86
N ILE A 51 4.99 4.98 7.52
CA ILE A 51 6.22 4.57 6.84
C ILE A 51 7.40 5.47 7.23
N ASN A 52 7.24 6.79 7.12
CA ASN A 52 8.28 7.75 7.46
C ASN A 52 8.70 7.63 8.93
N SER A 53 7.74 7.49 9.86
CA SER A 53 8.04 7.34 11.28
C SER A 53 8.92 6.12 11.61
N ILE A 54 8.79 5.05 10.82
CA ILE A 54 9.61 3.84 10.97
C ILE A 54 10.97 4.01 10.30
N MET A 55 11.01 4.60 9.10
CA MET A 55 12.26 4.83 8.37
C MET A 55 13.16 5.86 9.07
N GLU A 56 12.60 6.85 9.75
CA GLU A 56 13.34 7.88 10.50
C GLU A 56 13.70 7.44 11.92
N SER A 57 13.19 6.28 12.38
CA SER A 57 13.45 5.80 13.74
C SER A 57 14.90 5.37 13.91
N PRO A 58 15.63 5.87 14.93
CA PRO A 58 17.01 5.44 15.19
C PRO A 58 17.10 4.02 15.79
N SER A 59 15.96 3.38 16.07
CA SER A 59 15.86 2.08 16.72
C SER A 59 14.98 1.14 15.90
N PRO A 60 15.30 -0.17 15.81
CA PRO A 60 14.43 -1.14 15.17
C PRO A 60 13.03 -1.12 15.79
N ARG A 61 12.04 -0.84 14.95
CA ARG A 61 10.62 -0.84 15.30
C ARG A 61 9.83 -1.44 14.15
N GLU A 62 8.62 -1.86 14.47
CA GLU A 62 7.64 -2.28 13.49
C GLU A 62 6.30 -1.58 13.74
N ILE A 63 5.58 -1.30 12.67
CA ILE A 63 4.17 -0.90 12.71
C ILE A 63 3.35 -2.01 12.07
N LEU A 64 2.28 -2.40 12.76
CA LEU A 64 1.22 -3.21 12.19
C LEU A 64 0.07 -2.29 11.79
N TYR A 65 -0.27 -2.29 10.51
CA TYR A 65 -1.29 -1.44 9.93
C TYR A 65 -2.42 -2.32 9.38
N ALA A 66 -3.55 -2.34 10.09
CA ALA A 66 -4.75 -3.04 9.65
C ALA A 66 -5.50 -2.18 8.61
N THR A 67 -5.92 -2.81 7.52
CA THR A 67 -6.68 -2.17 6.45
C THR A 67 -8.17 -2.46 6.58
N GLN A 68 -9.00 -1.70 5.85
CA GLN A 68 -10.45 -1.91 5.85
C GLN A 68 -10.86 -3.22 5.18
N GLY A 69 -10.05 -3.73 4.24
CA GLY A 69 -10.20 -5.02 3.60
C GLY A 69 -9.76 -6.21 4.46
N LEU A 70 -9.53 -6.02 5.77
CA LEU A 70 -9.06 -7.05 6.71
C LEU A 70 -7.68 -7.63 6.36
N GLN A 71 -6.90 -6.89 5.57
CA GLN A 71 -5.50 -7.17 5.30
C GLN A 71 -4.62 -6.49 6.36
N LEU A 72 -3.42 -7.01 6.57
CA LEU A 72 -2.43 -6.46 7.49
C LEU A 72 -1.16 -6.09 6.73
N ILE A 73 -0.59 -4.93 7.05
CA ILE A 73 0.72 -4.51 6.57
C ILE A 73 1.64 -4.43 7.79
N LYS A 74 2.76 -5.15 7.74
CA LYS A 74 3.83 -5.01 8.72
C LYS A 74 4.96 -4.20 8.09
N ILE A 75 5.27 -3.05 8.68
CA ILE A 75 6.24 -2.10 8.16
C ILE A 75 7.41 -2.06 9.14
N THR A 76 8.58 -2.47 8.66
CA THR A 76 9.86 -2.30 9.36
C THR A 76 10.72 -1.28 8.62
N HIS A 77 11.88 -0.94 9.18
CA HIS A 77 12.80 0.02 8.57
C HIS A 77 13.24 -0.39 7.15
N SER A 78 13.46 -1.70 6.91
CA SER A 78 13.99 -2.21 5.64
C SER A 78 12.94 -2.90 4.77
N THR A 79 11.98 -3.59 5.39
CA THR A 79 11.01 -4.42 4.67
C THR A 79 9.58 -4.10 5.06
N THR A 80 8.70 -4.17 4.08
CA THR A 80 7.25 -4.17 4.25
C THR A 80 6.72 -5.55 3.87
N GLU A 81 5.89 -6.12 4.74
CA GLU A 81 5.25 -7.43 4.57
C GLU A 81 3.74 -7.23 4.49
N ILE A 82 3.10 -7.85 3.50
CA ILE A 82 1.66 -7.78 3.26
C ILE A 82 1.06 -9.15 3.55
N TYR A 83 0.00 -9.15 4.36
CA TYR A 83 -0.82 -10.31 4.68
C TYR A 83 -2.24 -10.03 4.22
N ARG A 84 -2.79 -10.86 3.35
CA ARG A 84 -4.16 -10.68 2.80
C ARG A 84 -5.26 -11.03 3.80
N ASP A 85 -4.90 -11.69 4.89
CA ASP A 85 -5.82 -12.11 5.93
C ASP A 85 -5.15 -11.89 7.30
N SER A 86 -5.66 -10.93 8.07
CA SER A 86 -5.16 -10.64 9.41
C SER A 86 -5.33 -11.81 10.37
N ALA A 87 -6.37 -12.64 10.23
CA ALA A 87 -6.56 -13.81 11.09
C ALA A 87 -5.52 -14.90 10.80
N LYS A 88 -5.07 -14.98 9.54
CA LYS A 88 -3.96 -15.85 9.15
C LYS A 88 -2.64 -15.38 9.77
N TYR A 89 -2.41 -14.07 9.89
CA TYR A 89 -1.25 -13.52 10.60
C TYR A 89 -1.26 -13.94 12.08
N ASP A 90 -2.39 -13.82 12.77
CA ASP A 90 -2.49 -14.21 14.19
C ASP A 90 -2.17 -15.70 14.43
N SER A 91 -2.53 -16.55 13.45
CA SER A 91 -2.29 -17.99 13.51
C SER A 91 -0.87 -18.40 13.07
N ASN A 92 -0.27 -17.66 12.13
CA ASN A 92 1.06 -17.93 11.59
C ASN A 92 1.72 -16.64 11.05
N PRO A 93 2.36 -15.84 11.91
CA PRO A 93 2.86 -14.52 11.54
C PRO A 93 4.09 -14.55 10.61
N GLY A 94 4.71 -15.72 10.43
CA GLY A 94 5.98 -15.87 9.72
C GLY A 94 5.88 -15.98 8.19
N ILE A 95 4.68 -15.99 7.60
CA ILE A 95 4.51 -16.20 6.15
C ILE A 95 3.68 -15.07 5.54
N ALA A 96 4.36 -14.04 5.03
CA ALA A 96 3.74 -12.96 4.28
C ALA A 96 3.26 -13.44 2.89
N ASP A 97 2.18 -12.85 2.38
CA ASP A 97 1.73 -13.07 1.00
C ASP A 97 2.59 -12.30 -0.01
N TYR A 98 3.22 -11.21 0.43
CA TYR A 98 4.20 -10.47 -0.36
C TYR A 98 5.14 -9.68 0.55
N THR A 99 6.39 -9.54 0.14
CA THR A 99 7.41 -8.75 0.84
C THR A 99 8.16 -7.91 -0.18
N LEU A 100 8.39 -6.64 0.16
CA LEU A 100 9.16 -5.70 -0.65
C LEU A 100 9.94 -4.74 0.25
N PRO A 101 10.99 -4.06 -0.26
CA PRO A 101 11.68 -3.01 0.49
C PRO A 101 10.72 -1.88 0.91
N THR A 102 10.87 -1.37 2.13
CA THR A 102 10.02 -0.28 2.65
C THR A 102 10.17 1.01 1.82
N ALA A 103 11.37 1.27 1.29
CA ALA A 103 11.62 2.40 0.40
C ALA A 103 10.78 2.29 -0.89
N ASP A 104 10.76 1.13 -1.52
CA ASP A 104 9.96 0.88 -2.72
C ASP A 104 8.48 1.00 -2.40
N PHE A 105 8.02 0.42 -1.29
CA PHE A 105 6.62 0.54 -0.86
C PHE A 105 6.22 2.00 -0.67
N LYS A 106 7.08 2.83 -0.08
CA LYS A 106 6.86 4.28 0.05
C LYS A 106 6.64 4.94 -1.30
N GLU A 107 7.54 4.72 -2.26
CA GLU A 107 7.42 5.31 -3.61
C GLU A 107 6.12 4.89 -4.30
N ILE A 108 5.67 3.64 -4.11
CA ILE A 108 4.41 3.13 -4.64
C ILE A 108 3.20 3.85 -4.02
N VAL A 109 3.21 4.04 -2.69
CA VAL A 109 2.14 4.77 -1.97
C VAL A 109 2.12 6.24 -2.38
N GLU A 110 3.28 6.88 -2.58
CA GLU A 110 3.38 8.26 -3.09
C GLU A 110 2.81 8.39 -4.51
N ALA A 111 3.14 7.45 -5.40
CA ALA A 111 2.59 7.43 -6.75
C ALA A 111 1.07 7.20 -6.76
N TRP A 112 0.59 6.30 -5.90
CA TRP A 112 -0.84 6.07 -5.71
C TRP A 112 -1.56 7.31 -5.17
N LYS A 113 -1.02 7.99 -4.16
CA LYS A 113 -1.55 9.25 -3.64
C LYS A 113 -1.71 10.28 -4.75
N ASN A 114 -0.68 10.46 -5.58
CA ASN A 114 -0.73 11.40 -6.70
C ASN A 114 -1.84 11.05 -7.71
N PHE A 115 -2.04 9.76 -7.99
CA PHE A 115 -3.15 9.31 -8.84
C PHE A 115 -4.52 9.59 -8.20
N VAL A 116 -4.65 9.37 -6.89
CA VAL A 116 -5.89 9.66 -6.14
C VAL A 116 -6.21 11.15 -6.17
N VAL A 117 -5.23 12.03 -5.93
CA VAL A 117 -5.36 13.51 -5.90
C VAL A 117 -5.77 14.08 -7.26
N ASN A 118 -5.11 13.66 -8.34
CA ASN A 118 -5.24 14.31 -9.66
C ASN A 118 -6.63 14.19 -10.31
N GLU A 119 -7.51 13.35 -9.77
CA GLU A 119 -8.91 13.28 -10.23
C GLU A 119 -9.93 13.92 -9.28
N GLU A 120 -9.59 14.18 -8.01
CA GLU A 120 -10.48 14.93 -7.10
C GLU A 120 -10.60 16.41 -7.52
N GLY A 121 -9.65 16.94 -8.29
CA GLY A 121 -9.69 18.30 -8.84
C GLY A 121 -10.37 18.43 -10.22
N ARG A 122 -11.01 17.37 -10.73
CA ARG A 122 -11.69 17.37 -12.05
C ARG A 122 -13.23 17.30 -11.97
N THR A 123 -13.81 17.42 -10.78
CA THR A 123 -15.26 17.54 -10.57
C THR A 123 -15.73 18.98 -10.55
#